data_AF-A0A963NKZ9-F1
#
_entry.id   AF-A0A963NKZ9-F1
#
_cell.length_a   1.000
_cell.length_b   1.000
_cell.length_c   1.000
_cell.angle_alpha   90.00
_cell.angle_beta   90.00
_cell.angle_gamma   90.00
#
_symmetry.space_group_name_H-M   'P 1'
#
loop_
_entity.id
_entity.type
_entity.pdbx_description
1 polymer ?
#
loop_
_entity_poly.entity_id
_entity_poly.type
_entity_poly.pdbx_seq_one_letter_code
_entity_poly.pdbx_strand_id
1 'polypeptide(L)'
;MSKNLDLFSAPAQSEQAQAAIKIEALRQQINRWAHLYYVQDAPEVPDAEYDRVFRALQALEAQFPGLVTPESPTQRVGGAPRPELTPVRHAVPMLSIHTETDVSPAGAQAFDARVRRELGLAADAPPVAYVAELKFDGLAMNLRYEAGVLVQAATRG
;
A
#
# COMPACT_ATOMS: atom_id res chain seq x y z
N MET A 1 -51.14 26.94 2.42
CA MET A 1 -50.06 26.00 2.05
C MET A 1 -48.82 26.35 2.85
N SER A 2 -48.70 25.89 4.10
CA SER A 2 -47.46 26.03 4.88
C SER A 2 -46.58 24.82 4.61
N LYS A 3 -45.44 25.04 3.95
CA LYS A 3 -44.36 24.07 3.89
C LYS A 3 -43.74 23.99 5.29
N ASN A 4 -43.90 22.84 5.96
CA ASN A 4 -43.15 22.56 7.18
C ASN A 4 -41.66 22.52 6.82
N LEU A 5 -40.92 23.47 7.41
CA LEU A 5 -39.49 23.54 7.40
C LEU A 5 -38.98 22.44 8.33
N ASP A 6 -38.37 21.39 7.77
CA ASP A 6 -37.80 20.30 8.55
C ASP A 6 -36.50 20.75 9.23
N LEU A 7 -36.63 21.31 10.43
CA LEU A 7 -35.55 21.81 11.29
C LEU A 7 -34.65 20.69 11.86
N PHE A 8 -34.92 19.41 11.57
CA PHE A 8 -34.29 18.26 12.25
C PHE A 8 -33.48 17.33 11.34
N SER A 9 -33.05 17.78 10.16
CA SER A 9 -32.08 17.06 9.32
C SER A 9 -30.64 17.04 9.87
N ALA A 10 -30.42 17.40 11.14
CA ALA A 10 -29.11 17.71 11.74
C ALA A 10 -28.41 16.62 12.63
N PRO A 11 -28.54 15.30 12.39
CA PRO A 11 -27.53 14.35 12.86
C PRO A 11 -26.43 14.10 11.82
N ALA A 12 -26.79 13.97 10.54
CA ALA A 12 -25.83 13.61 9.49
C ALA A 12 -24.80 14.72 9.21
N GLN A 13 -25.22 16.00 9.28
CA GLN A 13 -24.32 17.13 9.07
C GLN A 13 -23.31 17.33 10.21
N SER A 14 -23.68 17.02 11.46
CA SER A 14 -22.77 17.13 12.60
C SER A 14 -21.74 15.98 12.62
N GLU A 15 -22.18 14.76 12.29
CA GLU A 15 -21.30 13.60 12.17
C GLU A 15 -20.29 13.78 11.03
N GLN A 16 -20.74 14.25 9.85
CA GLN A 16 -19.86 14.52 8.71
C GLN A 16 -18.88 15.66 9.01
N ALA A 17 -19.30 16.71 9.72
CA ALA A 17 -18.40 17.79 10.14
C ALA A 17 -17.32 17.30 11.13
N GLN A 18 -17.70 16.43 12.07
CA GLN A 18 -16.76 15.83 13.02
C GLN A 18 -15.79 14.87 12.33
N ALA A 19 -16.27 14.09 11.36
CA ALA A 19 -15.44 13.25 10.50
C ALA A 19 -14.44 14.08 9.69
N ALA A 20 -14.86 15.23 9.13
CA ALA A 20 -13.98 16.12 8.37
C ALA A 20 -12.80 16.64 9.24
N ILE A 21 -13.08 17.07 10.48
CA ILE A 21 -12.03 17.50 11.41
C ILE A 21 -11.05 16.37 11.70
N LYS A 22 -11.56 15.15 11.95
CA LYS A 22 -10.73 13.99 12.27
C LYS A 22 -9.89 13.54 11.08
N ILE A 23 -10.48 13.51 9.88
CA ILE A 23 -9.80 13.19 8.63
C ILE A 23 -8.65 14.18 8.41
N GLU A 24 -8.89 15.48 8.58
CA GLU A 24 -7.85 16.49 8.38
C GLU A 24 -6.70 16.34 9.38
N ALA A 25 -7.01 16.11 10.66
CA ALA A 25 -5.98 15.85 11.67
C ALA A 25 -5.13 14.60 11.34
N LEU A 26 -5.76 13.52 10.88
CA LEU A 26 -5.06 12.30 10.47
C LEU A 26 -4.18 12.54 9.24
N ARG A 27 -4.68 13.27 8.24
CA ARG A 27 -3.90 13.64 7.04
C ARG A 27 -2.66 14.43 7.42
N GLN A 28 -2.79 15.44 8.27
CA GLN A 28 -1.66 16.24 8.74
C GLN A 28 -0.62 15.39 9.47
N GLN A 29 -1.08 14.53 10.38
CA GLN A 29 -0.19 13.64 11.15
C GLN A 29 0.58 12.68 10.24
N ILE A 30 -0.11 12.01 9.32
CA ILE A 30 0.49 11.06 8.38
C ILE A 30 1.48 11.77 7.45
N ASN A 31 1.13 12.95 6.93
CA ASN A 31 2.02 13.72 6.07
C ASN A 31 3.29 14.16 6.81
N ARG A 32 3.19 14.57 8.08
CA ARG A 32 4.35 14.89 8.92
C ARG A 32 5.26 13.67 9.09
N TRP A 33 4.70 12.53 9.49
CA TRP A 33 5.48 11.31 9.67
C TRP A 33 6.13 10.84 8.36
N ALA A 34 5.40 10.88 7.25
CA ALA A 34 5.94 10.56 5.94
C ALA A 34 7.10 11.50 5.56
N HIS A 35 6.99 12.81 5.83
CA HIS A 35 8.09 13.74 5.58
C HIS A 35 9.32 13.43 6.44
N LEU A 36 9.12 13.18 7.73
CA LEU A 36 10.21 12.81 8.65
C LEU A 36 10.91 11.52 8.24
N TYR A 37 10.13 10.52 7.83
CA TYR A 37 10.65 9.23 7.37
C TYR A 37 11.38 9.35 6.02
N TYR A 38 10.71 9.88 4.99
CA TYR A 38 11.23 9.84 3.61
C TYR A 38 12.17 11.00 3.24
N VAL A 39 12.10 12.13 3.94
CA VAL A 39 12.88 13.34 3.59
C VAL A 39 13.97 13.61 4.61
N GLN A 40 13.68 13.43 5.90
CA GLN A 40 14.62 13.79 6.98
C GLN A 40 15.39 12.59 7.55
N ASP A 41 15.02 11.36 7.20
CA ASP A 41 15.60 10.13 7.77
C ASP A 41 15.57 10.13 9.31
N ALA A 42 14.46 10.64 9.88
CA ALA A 42 14.29 10.87 11.31
C ALA A 42 12.89 10.43 11.78
N PRO A 43 12.54 9.13 11.71
CA PRO A 43 11.21 8.66 12.05
C PRO A 43 10.86 8.91 13.53
N GLU A 44 9.69 9.50 13.79
CA GLU A 44 9.18 9.76 15.14
C GLU A 44 8.38 8.58 15.71
N VAL A 45 7.87 7.69 14.85
CA VAL A 45 7.03 6.54 15.24
C VAL A 45 7.46 5.27 14.51
N PRO A 46 7.29 4.08 15.12
CA PRO A 46 7.44 2.81 14.42
C PRO A 46 6.39 2.63 13.32
N ASP A 47 6.72 1.84 12.30
CA ASP A 47 5.86 1.56 11.14
C ASP A 47 4.47 1.02 11.55
N ALA A 48 4.41 0.19 12.60
CA ALA A 48 3.14 -0.34 13.10
C ALA A 48 2.16 0.76 13.57
N GLU A 49 2.68 1.85 14.14
CA GLU A 49 1.85 2.97 14.59
C GLU A 49 1.43 3.85 13.41
N TYR A 50 2.33 4.08 12.45
CA TYR A 50 2.00 4.75 11.19
C TYR A 50 0.85 4.02 10.48
N ASP A 51 0.98 2.70 10.32
CA ASP A 51 -0.03 1.84 9.69
C ASP A 51 -1.38 1.87 10.40
N ARG A 52 -1.37 1.85 11.74
CA ARG A 52 -2.60 1.92 12.55
C ARG A 52 -3.38 3.20 12.25
N VAL A 53 -2.68 4.33 12.19
CA VAL A 53 -3.26 5.65 11.91
C VAL A 53 -3.69 5.76 10.45
N PHE A 54 -2.90 5.22 9.52
CA PHE A 54 -3.24 5.16 8.11
C PHE A 54 -4.53 4.37 7.85
N ARG A 55 -4.68 3.19 8.45
CA ARG A 55 -5.92 2.38 8.37
C ARG A 55 -7.12 3.11 8.98
N ALA A 56 -6.92 3.87 10.06
CA ALA A 56 -7.99 4.69 10.64
C ALA A 56 -8.46 5.80 9.69
N LEU A 57 -7.55 6.43 8.94
CA LEU A 57 -7.90 7.40 7.89
C LEU A 57 -8.67 6.71 6.75
N GLN A 58 -8.18 5.56 6.26
CA GLN A 58 -8.86 4.79 5.21
C GLN A 58 -10.29 4.40 5.61
N ALA A 59 -10.50 3.97 6.86
CA ALA A 59 -11.82 3.61 7.36
C ALA A 59 -12.78 4.81 7.38
N LEU A 60 -12.31 5.99 7.79
CA LEU A 60 -13.13 7.21 7.77
C LEU A 60 -13.44 7.68 6.35
N GLU A 61 -12.45 7.64 5.45
CA GLU A 61 -12.66 8.00 4.04
C GLU A 61 -13.61 7.05 3.32
N ALA A 62 -13.61 5.76 3.67
CA ALA A 62 -14.59 4.80 3.18
C ALA A 62 -16.01 5.09 3.71
N GLN A 63 -16.14 5.55 4.95
CA GLN A 63 -17.43 5.95 5.54
C GLN A 63 -17.96 7.26 4.98
N PHE A 64 -17.07 8.20 4.64
CA PHE A 64 -17.42 9.52 4.12
C PHE A 64 -16.72 9.82 2.78
N PRO A 65 -17.14 9.18 1.67
CA PRO A 65 -16.47 9.31 0.37
C PRO A 65 -16.40 10.75 -0.15
N GLY A 66 -17.38 11.60 0.19
CA GLY A 66 -17.40 13.02 -0.19
C GLY A 66 -16.32 13.87 0.49
N LEU A 67 -15.59 13.33 1.48
CA LEU A 67 -14.47 13.98 2.16
C LEU A 67 -13.10 13.55 1.62
N VAL A 68 -13.06 12.58 0.69
CA VAL A 68 -11.82 12.14 0.03
C VAL A 68 -11.30 13.23 -0.89
N THR A 69 -10.02 13.57 -0.75
CA THR A 69 -9.36 14.55 -1.63
C THR A 69 -8.19 13.89 -2.37
N PRO A 70 -7.85 14.35 -3.59
CA PRO A 70 -6.70 13.83 -4.35
C PRO A 70 -5.37 13.93 -3.61
N GLU A 71 -5.22 14.90 -2.70
CA GLU A 71 -4.00 15.15 -1.93
C GLU A 71 -3.86 14.22 -0.71
N SER A 72 -4.92 13.49 -0.36
CA SER A 72 -4.93 12.59 0.79
C SER A 72 -3.83 11.53 0.66
N PRO A 73 -3.09 11.21 1.74
CA PRO A 73 -2.03 10.21 1.69
C PRO A 73 -2.54 8.80 1.31
N THR A 74 -3.84 8.53 1.44
CA THR A 74 -4.46 7.27 0.99
C THR A 74 -4.62 7.17 -0.52
N GLN A 75 -4.58 8.30 -1.24
CA GLN A 75 -4.66 8.37 -2.69
C GLN A 75 -3.27 8.35 -3.34
N ARG A 76 -2.20 8.49 -2.54
CA ARG A 76 -0.83 8.47 -3.05
C ARG A 76 -0.37 7.03 -3.22
N VAL A 77 0.04 6.69 -4.43
CA VAL A 77 0.85 5.51 -4.71
C VAL A 77 2.28 6.01 -4.93
N GLY A 78 3.05 6.15 -3.84
CA GLY A 78 4.37 6.77 -3.88
C GLY A 78 4.32 8.31 -4.00
N GLY A 79 5.39 8.97 -3.55
CA GLY A 79 5.55 10.43 -3.64
C GLY A 79 5.78 10.93 -5.07
N ALA A 80 5.77 12.25 -5.26
CA ALA A 80 6.10 12.83 -6.56
C ALA A 80 7.58 12.52 -6.91
N PRO A 81 7.86 11.91 -8.07
CA PRO A 81 9.23 11.64 -8.50
C PRO A 81 9.96 12.98 -8.67
N ARG A 82 11.26 13.01 -8.30
CA ARG A 82 12.10 14.18 -8.60
C ARG A 82 12.09 14.42 -10.11
N PRO A 83 12.01 15.67 -10.59
CA PRO A 83 12.02 15.97 -12.02
C PRO A 83 13.29 15.48 -12.74
N GLU A 84 14.36 15.25 -11.98
CA GLU A 84 15.64 14.69 -12.43
C GLU A 84 15.57 13.17 -12.73
N LEU A 85 14.56 12.47 -12.21
CA LEU A 85 14.38 11.04 -12.42
C LEU A 85 13.43 10.81 -13.61
N THR A 86 14.01 10.59 -14.78
CA THR A 86 13.24 10.25 -15.98
C THR A 86 12.63 8.85 -15.88
N PRO A 87 11.32 8.67 -16.18
CA PRO A 87 10.69 7.35 -16.17
C PRO A 87 11.39 6.38 -17.12
N VAL A 88 11.55 5.13 -16.66
CA VAL A 88 12.18 4.06 -17.45
C VAL A 88 11.15 2.99 -17.74
N ARG A 89 10.94 2.68 -19.03
CA ARG A 89 10.17 1.49 -19.39
C ARG A 89 11.05 0.25 -19.21
N HIS A 90 10.66 -0.62 -18.30
CA HIS A 90 11.34 -1.90 -18.12
C HIS A 90 11.20 -2.79 -19.37
N ALA A 91 12.32 -3.37 -19.80
CA ALA A 91 12.34 -4.32 -20.92
C ALA A 91 11.57 -5.62 -20.61
N VAL A 92 11.66 -6.08 -19.35
CA VAL A 92 10.88 -7.19 -18.80
C VAL A 92 10.04 -6.66 -17.65
N PRO A 93 8.73 -6.96 -17.58
CA PRO A 93 7.89 -6.52 -16.48
C PRO A 93 8.41 -7.00 -15.12
N MET A 94 8.52 -6.08 -14.16
CA MET A 94 8.83 -6.44 -12.77
C MET A 94 7.55 -6.90 -12.05
N LEU A 95 7.40 -8.22 -11.93
CA LEU A 95 6.22 -8.88 -11.37
C LEU A 95 6.10 -8.64 -9.86
N SER A 96 4.86 -8.57 -9.37
CA SER A 96 4.56 -8.76 -7.94
C SER A 96 4.54 -10.24 -7.61
N ILE A 97 4.78 -10.59 -6.35
CA ILE A 97 4.46 -11.91 -5.82
C ILE A 97 3.08 -11.89 -5.15
N HIS A 98 2.42 -13.05 -5.11
CA HIS A 98 1.21 -13.22 -4.32
C HIS A 98 1.59 -13.42 -2.85
N THR A 99 1.02 -12.61 -1.96
CA THR A 99 1.26 -12.71 -0.52
C THR A 99 0.27 -13.68 0.11
N GLU A 100 0.78 -14.74 0.74
CA GLU A 100 -0.04 -15.55 1.65
C GLU A 100 -0.18 -14.82 2.99
N THR A 101 -1.42 -14.63 3.44
CA THR A 101 -1.72 -13.87 4.65
C THR A 101 -1.88 -14.77 5.88
N ASP A 102 -2.14 -16.07 5.67
CA ASP A 102 -2.09 -17.06 6.75
C ASP A 102 -0.63 -17.42 7.06
N VAL A 103 -0.14 -16.89 8.18
CA VAL A 103 1.23 -17.11 8.67
C VAL A 103 1.41 -18.43 9.43
N SER A 104 0.37 -19.26 9.52
CA SER A 104 0.44 -20.58 10.13
C SER A 104 1.01 -21.63 9.15
N PRO A 105 1.37 -22.83 9.63
CA PRO A 105 1.75 -23.93 8.74
C PRO A 105 0.69 -24.28 7.69
N ALA A 106 -0.59 -23.99 7.95
CA ALA A 106 -1.68 -24.25 7.01
C ALA A 106 -1.58 -23.36 5.75
N GLY A 107 -1.14 -22.10 5.89
CA GLY A 107 -0.92 -21.21 4.75
C GLY A 107 0.13 -21.76 3.77
N ALA A 108 1.23 -22.29 4.29
CA ALA A 108 2.27 -22.93 3.47
C ALA A 108 1.74 -24.18 2.75
N GLN A 109 0.93 -25.00 3.43
CA GLN A 109 0.30 -26.18 2.83
C GLN A 109 -0.71 -25.80 1.73
N ALA A 110 -1.48 -24.74 1.93
CA ALA A 110 -2.42 -24.23 0.93
C ALA A 110 -1.70 -23.68 -0.31
N PHE A 111 -0.58 -22.98 -0.11
CA PHE A 111 0.30 -22.54 -1.19
C PHE A 111 0.83 -23.73 -2.00
N ASP A 112 1.38 -24.76 -1.34
CA ASP A 112 1.89 -25.97 -2.01
C ASP A 112 0.79 -26.69 -2.81
N ALA A 113 -0.40 -26.87 -2.22
CA ALA A 113 -1.53 -27.50 -2.90
C ALA A 113 -1.95 -26.73 -4.16
N ARG A 114 -1.89 -25.39 -4.13
CA ARG A 114 -2.14 -24.54 -5.31
C ARG A 114 -1.07 -24.74 -6.38
N VAL A 115 0.21 -24.69 -6.02
CA VAL A 115 1.34 -24.92 -6.93
C VAL A 115 1.22 -26.28 -7.62
N ARG A 116 0.98 -27.36 -6.87
CA ARG A 116 0.87 -28.72 -7.43
C ARG A 116 -0.29 -28.85 -8.40
N ARG A 117 -1.42 -28.20 -8.11
CA ARG A 117 -2.59 -28.14 -9.01
C ARG A 117 -2.29 -27.37 -10.30
N GLU A 118 -1.64 -26.21 -10.21
CA GLU A 118 -1.29 -25.38 -11.38
C GLU A 118 -0.25 -26.05 -12.28
N LEU A 119 0.64 -26.85 -11.70
CA LEU A 119 1.60 -27.68 -12.44
C LEU A 119 0.98 -29.00 -12.97
N GLY A 120 -0.27 -29.32 -12.63
CA GLY A 120 -0.94 -30.55 -13.07
C GLY A 120 -0.33 -31.83 -12.49
N LEU A 121 0.24 -31.76 -11.28
CA LEU A 121 0.90 -32.91 -10.65
C LEU A 121 -0.12 -33.92 -10.11
N ALA A 122 0.17 -35.20 -10.29
CA ALA A 122 -0.59 -36.29 -9.68
C ALA A 122 -0.42 -36.30 -8.15
N ALA A 123 -1.37 -36.92 -7.44
CA ALA A 123 -1.37 -36.96 -5.97
C ALA A 123 -0.14 -37.68 -5.38
N ASP A 124 0.42 -38.62 -6.13
CA ASP A 124 1.62 -39.41 -5.80
C ASP A 124 2.92 -38.83 -6.39
N ALA A 125 2.83 -37.67 -7.06
CA ALA A 125 4.02 -37.00 -7.57
C ALA A 125 5.00 -36.69 -6.42
N PRO A 126 6.31 -36.69 -6.69
CA PRO A 126 7.31 -36.34 -5.68
C PRO A 126 7.07 -34.90 -5.14
N PRO A 127 7.58 -34.59 -3.93
CA PRO A 127 7.49 -33.25 -3.37
C PRO A 127 8.14 -32.20 -4.28
N VAL A 128 7.55 -31.00 -4.33
CA VAL A 128 8.12 -29.85 -5.03
C VAL A 128 9.26 -29.27 -4.19
N ALA A 129 10.40 -28.99 -4.82
CA ALA A 129 11.50 -28.30 -4.17
C ALA A 129 11.27 -26.78 -4.20
N TYR A 130 11.42 -26.13 -3.06
CA TYR A 130 11.28 -24.69 -2.90
C TYR A 130 12.61 -24.05 -2.49
N VAL A 131 12.91 -22.88 -3.05
CA VAL A 131 13.96 -22.00 -2.54
C VAL A 131 13.30 -20.99 -1.62
N ALA A 132 13.73 -20.96 -0.35
CA ALA A 132 13.21 -20.03 0.65
C ALA A 132 14.22 -18.91 0.89
N GLU A 133 13.81 -17.69 0.56
CA GLU A 133 14.60 -16.47 0.78
C GLU A 133 13.86 -15.53 1.73
N LEU A 134 14.62 -14.69 2.44
CA LEU A 134 14.02 -13.66 3.28
C LEU A 134 13.37 -12.59 2.40
N LYS A 135 12.12 -12.24 2.70
CA LYS A 135 11.46 -11.10 2.07
C LYS A 135 12.00 -9.81 2.70
N PHE A 136 12.85 -9.11 1.96
CA PHE A 136 13.24 -7.76 2.34
C PHE A 136 12.06 -6.80 2.22
N ASP A 137 11.88 -5.96 3.24
CA ASP A 137 10.92 -4.88 3.22
C ASP A 137 11.63 -3.59 2.78
N GLY A 138 11.48 -3.25 1.50
CA GLY A 138 12.24 -2.17 0.89
C GLY A 138 11.81 -1.90 -0.54
N LEU A 139 12.63 -1.16 -1.26
CA LEU A 139 12.35 -0.75 -2.63
C LEU A 139 12.93 -1.74 -3.64
N ALA A 140 12.06 -2.28 -4.50
CA ALA A 140 12.50 -3.07 -5.63
C ALA A 140 13.19 -2.18 -6.69
N MET A 141 14.36 -2.62 -7.16
CA MET A 141 15.16 -1.92 -8.15
C MET A 141 15.56 -2.83 -9.32
N ASN A 142 15.77 -2.23 -10.48
CA ASN A 142 16.27 -2.85 -11.69
C ASN A 142 17.64 -2.25 -12.04
N LEU A 143 18.65 -3.09 -12.21
CA LEU A 143 20.00 -2.69 -12.62
C LEU A 143 20.30 -3.28 -14.00
N ARG A 144 20.53 -2.43 -14.99
CA ARG A 144 20.91 -2.86 -16.34
C ARG A 144 22.42 -2.77 -16.52
N TYR A 145 23.01 -3.89 -16.92
CA TYR A 145 24.41 -4.00 -17.26
C TYR A 145 24.58 -4.28 -18.75
N GLU A 146 25.55 -3.60 -19.38
CA GLU A 146 25.95 -3.84 -20.77
C GLU A 146 27.45 -4.10 -20.79
N ALA A 147 27.87 -5.24 -21.37
CA ALA A 147 29.26 -5.71 -21.34
C ALA A 147 29.91 -5.71 -19.94
N GLY A 148 29.13 -6.03 -18.90
CA GLY A 148 29.59 -6.04 -17.50
C GLY A 148 29.65 -4.67 -16.83
N VAL A 149 29.27 -3.58 -17.52
CA VAL A 149 29.25 -2.22 -16.99
C VAL A 149 27.82 -1.83 -16.61
N LEU A 150 27.63 -1.26 -15.42
CA LEU A 150 26.33 -0.72 -15.00
C LEU A 150 26.01 0.53 -15.82
N VAL A 151 24.90 0.51 -16.55
CA VAL A 151 24.48 1.61 -17.43
C VAL A 151 23.17 2.28 -17.00
N GLN A 152 22.36 1.60 -16.19
CA GLN A 152 21.09 2.15 -15.70
C GLN A 152 20.67 1.51 -14.39
N ALA A 153 20.11 2.32 -13.49
CA ALA A 153 19.38 1.87 -12.32
C ALA A 153 17.99 2.51 -12.35
N ALA A 154 16.95 1.73 -12.10
CA ALA A 154 15.56 2.18 -12.07
C ALA A 154 14.82 1.60 -10.87
N THR A 155 13.85 2.33 -10.34
CA THR A 155 12.86 1.80 -9.40
C THR A 155 11.90 0.87 -10.14
N ARG A 156 11.14 0.06 -9.40
CA ARG A 156 10.11 -0.81 -9.97
C ARG A 156 8.96 -0.04 -10.65
N GLY A 157 8.60 1.11 -10.08
CA GLY A 157 7.62 2.04 -10.65
C GLY A 157 8.31 3.02 -11.58
#